data_AF-A0A089QNW8-F1
#
_entry.id   AF-A0A089QNW8-F1
#
_cell.length_a   1.000
_cell.length_b   1.000
_cell.length_c   1.000
_cell.angle_alpha   90.00
_cell.angle_beta   90.00
_cell.angle_gamma   90.00
#
_symmetry.space_group_name_H-M   'P 1'
#
loop_
_entity.id
_entity.type
_entity.pdbx_description
1 polymer ?
#
loop_
_entity_poly.entity_id
_entity_poly.type
_entity_poly.pdbx_seq_one_letter_code
_entity_poly.pdbx_strand_id
1 'polypeptide(L)'
;MRQKFFFFLISILIVFTYTVPALAESSLEINNFQPSKLYERKSIWPDWRLPSSIKRPGLKDDLIYPDWFEGVWDVTSEIESDQNQEPIIHSAKFIHNTSGDLIADREYNTKSYALSTKTGGFLSVKNDPKSPNRQFAKLTEDRYLETKIIGRLQEKIDNNIFITDELILQILHTPEFSRVSQVETLTEFKKCGSIQNNKINMSDFNICGEQFQAIYNQPGQNLISLPIKTEKSKLILRKTNDD
;
A
#
# COMPACT_ATOMS: atom_id res chain seq x y z
N MET A 1 22.63 68.23 13.97
CA MET A 1 22.78 67.13 12.98
C MET A 1 21.78 67.40 11.87
N ARG A 2 22.12 68.12 10.79
CA ARG A 2 22.70 67.63 9.50
C ARG A 2 22.09 66.28 9.06
N GLN A 3 21.54 66.08 7.85
CA GLN A 3 21.36 66.90 6.66
C GLN A 3 20.49 66.11 5.65
N LYS A 4 19.46 66.77 5.08
CA LYS A 4 18.96 66.76 3.68
C LYS A 4 19.40 65.59 2.74
N PHE A 5 18.46 64.83 2.14
CA PHE A 5 17.70 65.09 0.88
C PHE A 5 18.41 64.56 -0.40
N PHE A 6 17.58 64.14 -1.36
CA PHE A 6 17.78 63.99 -2.82
C PHE A 6 18.03 62.60 -3.47
N PHE A 7 17.02 62.20 -4.24
CA PHE A 7 17.05 61.62 -5.60
C PHE A 7 18.40 61.71 -6.33
N PHE A 8 18.82 60.63 -7.02
CA PHE A 8 19.01 60.63 -8.48
C PHE A 8 19.34 59.23 -9.04
N LEU A 9 18.67 58.95 -10.17
CA LEU A 9 19.13 58.27 -11.38
C LEU A 9 19.79 56.88 -11.37
N ILE A 10 19.13 56.01 -12.14
CA ILE A 10 19.70 55.08 -13.11
C ILE A 10 21.11 55.47 -13.57
N SER A 11 22.06 54.55 -13.39
CA SER A 11 23.22 54.43 -14.26
C SER A 11 23.36 52.97 -14.68
N ILE A 12 22.94 52.71 -15.91
CA ILE A 12 23.32 51.53 -16.69
C ILE A 12 24.85 51.56 -16.80
N LEU A 13 25.52 50.51 -16.31
CA LEU A 13 26.88 50.21 -16.70
C LEU A 13 26.89 48.82 -17.34
N ILE A 14 26.91 48.84 -18.68
CA ILE A 14 27.21 47.69 -19.53
C ILE A 14 28.66 47.29 -19.23
N VAL A 15 28.86 46.15 -18.58
CA VAL A 15 30.17 45.51 -18.50
C VAL A 15 30.20 44.42 -19.57
N PHE A 16 31.14 44.60 -20.49
CA PHE A 16 31.43 43.70 -21.59
C PHE A 16 31.69 42.28 -21.09
N THR A 17 31.13 41.35 -21.86
CA THR A 17 31.25 39.91 -21.79
C THR A 17 32.70 39.44 -21.78
N TYR A 18 33.10 38.70 -20.75
CA TYR A 18 34.14 37.68 -20.88
C TYR A 18 33.46 36.32 -20.86
N THR A 19 33.32 35.73 -22.05
CA THR A 19 32.89 34.35 -22.22
C THR A 19 34.02 33.42 -21.76
N VAL A 20 33.91 32.89 -20.55
CA VAL A 20 34.64 31.68 -20.17
C VAL A 20 33.91 30.51 -20.84
N PRO A 21 34.59 29.60 -21.56
CA PRO A 21 33.94 28.41 -22.08
C PRO A 21 33.46 27.59 -20.87
N ALA A 22 32.13 27.48 -20.74
CA ALA A 22 31.50 26.51 -19.85
C ALA A 22 31.86 25.12 -20.38
N LEU A 23 32.93 24.53 -19.85
CA LEU A 23 33.07 23.09 -19.86
C LEU A 23 31.86 22.56 -19.10
N ALA A 24 31.02 21.81 -19.81
CA ALA A 24 29.90 21.11 -19.24
C ALA A 24 30.42 20.24 -18.09
N GLU A 25 30.22 20.69 -16.86
CA GLU A 25 30.29 19.82 -15.71
C GLU A 25 29.21 18.77 -15.93
N SER A 26 29.63 17.54 -16.25
CA SER A 26 28.77 16.38 -16.10
C SER A 26 28.38 16.38 -14.63
N SER A 27 27.17 16.81 -14.33
CA SER A 27 26.55 16.56 -13.04
C SER A 27 26.50 15.03 -12.90
N LEU A 28 27.48 14.48 -12.18
CA LEU A 28 27.33 13.18 -11.57
C LEU A 28 26.09 13.33 -10.69
N GLU A 29 24.96 12.79 -11.16
CA GLU A 29 23.81 12.53 -10.32
C GLU A 29 24.33 11.65 -9.19
N ILE A 30 24.66 12.29 -8.07
CA ILE A 30 24.78 11.60 -6.81
C ILE A 30 23.36 11.07 -6.59
N ASN A 31 23.13 9.82 -7.00
CA ASN A 31 21.98 9.05 -6.62
C ASN A 31 21.96 9.10 -5.10
N ASN A 32 21.20 10.04 -4.54
CA ASN A 32 20.85 10.07 -3.14
C ASN A 32 20.05 8.80 -2.91
N PHE A 33 20.75 7.71 -2.60
CA PHE A 33 20.16 6.46 -2.21
C PHE A 33 19.45 6.70 -0.88
N GLN A 34 18.19 7.13 -0.96
CA GLN A 34 17.31 7.16 0.19
C GLN A 34 16.90 5.70 0.43
N PRO A 35 17.25 5.11 1.58
CA PRO A 35 16.82 3.76 1.90
C PRO A 35 15.28 3.71 1.92
N SER A 36 14.72 2.63 1.39
CA SER A 36 13.28 2.38 1.39
C SER A 36 12.78 2.30 2.83
N LYS A 37 11.81 3.15 3.18
CA LYS A 37 11.21 3.15 4.52
C LYS A 37 10.44 1.86 4.77
N LEU A 38 9.87 1.29 3.72
CA LEU A 38 9.14 0.03 3.81
C LEU A 38 10.05 -1.18 3.96
N TYR A 39 11.25 -1.17 3.39
CA TYR A 39 12.26 -2.19 3.70
C TYR A 39 12.79 -2.08 5.13
N GLU A 40 13.00 -0.86 5.63
CA GLU A 40 13.32 -0.67 7.04
C GLU A 40 12.19 -1.22 7.93
N ARG A 41 10.93 -0.88 7.63
CA ARG A 41 9.75 -1.40 8.35
C ARG A 41 9.64 -2.92 8.26
N LYS A 42 9.85 -3.52 7.09
CA LYS A 42 9.85 -4.98 6.91
C LYS A 42 10.94 -5.65 7.75
N SER A 43 12.14 -5.05 7.83
CA SER A 43 13.28 -5.64 8.55
C SER A 43 13.09 -5.79 10.06
N ILE A 44 12.20 -5.00 10.67
CA ILE A 44 11.89 -5.04 12.10
C ILE A 44 10.69 -5.91 12.45
N TRP A 45 10.06 -6.60 11.48
CA TRP A 45 9.02 -7.58 11.79
C TRP A 45 9.63 -8.82 12.47
N PRO A 46 8.99 -9.46 13.47
CA PRO A 46 7.64 -9.21 14.01
C PRO A 46 7.56 -8.15 15.13
N ASP A 47 8.67 -7.52 15.49
CA ASP A 47 8.79 -6.55 16.60
C ASP A 47 8.26 -5.15 16.28
N TRP A 48 7.28 -5.06 15.39
CA TRP A 48 6.61 -3.82 15.05
C TRP A 48 6.00 -3.15 16.28
N ARG A 49 5.86 -1.83 16.22
CA ARG A 49 5.29 -1.01 17.29
C ARG A 49 4.44 0.09 16.69
N LEU A 50 3.37 0.46 17.40
CA LEU A 50 2.58 1.67 17.14
C LEU A 50 2.81 2.71 18.24
N PRO A 51 2.79 4.03 17.92
CA PRO A 51 2.55 4.59 16.59
C PRO A 51 3.73 4.36 15.62
N SER A 52 3.43 4.01 14.38
CA SER A 52 4.42 3.94 13.29
C SER A 52 4.49 5.27 12.52
N SER A 53 5.45 5.39 11.61
CA SER A 53 5.68 6.61 10.81
C SER A 53 4.74 6.76 9.60
N ILE A 54 3.90 5.77 9.34
CA ILE A 54 2.90 5.79 8.27
C ILE A 54 1.87 6.89 8.53
N LYS A 55 1.53 7.64 7.48
CA LYS A 55 0.63 8.79 7.57
C LYS A 55 -0.77 8.39 7.16
N ARG A 56 -1.75 9.08 7.72
CA ARG A 56 -3.15 8.95 7.29
C ARG A 56 -3.26 9.40 5.81
N PRO A 57 -3.84 8.58 4.92
CA PRO A 57 -4.09 9.00 3.55
C PRO A 57 -5.10 10.16 3.49
N GLY A 58 -5.04 10.97 2.43
CA GLY A 58 -6.07 11.97 2.16
C GLY A 58 -7.45 11.33 1.98
N LEU A 59 -8.51 12.14 2.10
CA LEU A 59 -9.89 11.64 2.07
C LEU A 59 -10.25 10.88 0.78
N LYS A 60 -9.64 11.28 -0.34
CA LYS A 60 -9.86 10.69 -1.67
C LYS A 60 -8.65 9.90 -2.18
N ASP A 61 -7.56 9.89 -1.42
CA ASP A 61 -6.34 9.20 -1.82
C ASP A 61 -6.55 7.69 -1.70
N ASP A 62 -6.09 6.96 -2.71
CA ASP A 62 -6.11 5.50 -2.75
C ASP A 62 -4.67 4.93 -2.79
N LEU A 63 -4.55 3.61 -2.61
CA LEU A 63 -3.35 2.84 -2.88
C LEU A 63 -3.28 2.61 -4.39
N ILE A 64 -2.24 3.17 -5.01
CA ILE A 64 -2.03 3.13 -6.45
C ILE A 64 -1.08 1.98 -6.77
N TYR A 65 -1.55 1.01 -7.53
CA TYR A 65 -0.76 -0.15 -7.95
C TYR A 65 -0.05 0.15 -9.28
N PRO A 66 1.12 -0.46 -9.53
CA PRO A 66 1.72 -0.45 -10.85
C PRO A 66 0.84 -1.13 -11.91
N ASP A 67 0.90 -0.66 -13.17
CA ASP A 67 0.10 -1.18 -14.31
C ASP A 67 0.14 -2.70 -14.49
N TRP A 68 1.22 -3.34 -14.05
CA TRP A 68 1.35 -4.80 -14.13
C TRP A 68 0.42 -5.58 -13.19
N PHE A 69 -0.35 -4.91 -12.33
CA PHE A 69 -1.47 -5.51 -11.59
C PHE A 69 -2.79 -5.50 -12.36
N GLU A 70 -2.90 -4.82 -13.50
CA GLU A 70 -4.18 -4.62 -14.19
C GLU A 70 -4.87 -5.96 -14.52
N GLY A 71 -6.16 -6.03 -14.21
CA GLY A 71 -7.01 -7.17 -14.52
C GLY A 71 -7.40 -7.98 -13.28
N VAL A 72 -7.77 -9.24 -13.54
CA VAL A 72 -8.23 -10.21 -12.53
C VAL A 72 -7.17 -11.29 -12.34
N TRP A 73 -6.96 -11.67 -11.09
CA TRP A 73 -5.94 -12.62 -10.67
C TRP A 73 -6.53 -13.67 -9.73
N ASP A 74 -6.14 -14.92 -9.95
CA ASP A 74 -6.34 -16.01 -8.99
C ASP A 74 -5.21 -15.98 -7.95
N VAL A 75 -5.58 -15.63 -6.72
CA VAL A 75 -4.68 -15.45 -5.59
C VAL A 75 -4.67 -16.71 -4.73
N THR A 76 -3.49 -17.30 -4.59
CA THR A 76 -3.21 -18.33 -3.59
C THR A 76 -2.48 -17.69 -2.42
N SER A 77 -3.00 -17.82 -1.20
CA SER A 77 -2.39 -17.34 0.04
C SER A 77 -2.06 -18.51 0.97
N GLU A 78 -0.79 -18.66 1.31
CA GLU A 78 -0.27 -19.70 2.21
C GLU A 78 0.30 -19.05 3.47
N ILE A 79 -0.17 -19.46 4.65
CA ILE A 79 0.28 -18.93 5.94
C ILE A 79 1.52 -19.73 6.38
N GLU A 80 2.66 -19.06 6.57
CA GLU A 80 3.93 -19.74 6.86
C GLU A 80 3.97 -20.42 8.22
N SER A 81 3.20 -19.92 9.20
CA SER A 81 3.18 -20.48 10.55
C SER A 81 2.31 -21.75 10.71
N ASP A 82 1.50 -22.10 9.71
CA ASP A 82 0.61 -23.26 9.77
C ASP A 82 0.65 -24.07 8.47
N GLN A 83 1.57 -25.04 8.43
CA GLN A 83 1.76 -25.92 7.27
C GLN A 83 0.60 -26.89 7.04
N ASN A 84 -0.31 -27.06 8.02
CA ASN A 84 -1.46 -27.94 7.90
C ASN A 84 -2.71 -27.20 7.40
N GLN A 85 -2.66 -25.87 7.34
CA GLN A 85 -3.76 -25.07 6.82
C GLN A 85 -3.75 -25.06 5.29
N GLU A 86 -4.84 -25.52 4.71
CA GLU A 86 -5.07 -25.42 3.27
C GLU A 86 -4.93 -23.96 2.79
N PRO A 87 -4.26 -23.73 1.64
CA PRO A 87 -4.15 -22.40 1.07
C PRO A 87 -5.51 -21.75 0.84
N ILE A 88 -5.58 -20.44 1.12
CA ILE A 88 -6.77 -19.65 0.82
C ILE A 88 -6.71 -19.23 -0.64
N ILE A 89 -7.66 -19.70 -1.45
CA ILE A 89 -7.75 -19.40 -2.88
C ILE A 89 -8.92 -18.46 -3.11
N HIS A 90 -8.65 -17.30 -3.70
CA HIS A 90 -9.66 -16.28 -4.00
C HIS A 90 -9.24 -15.48 -5.24
N SER A 91 -10.12 -14.61 -5.71
CA SER A 91 -9.82 -13.71 -6.83
C SER A 91 -9.55 -12.28 -6.35
N ALA A 92 -8.63 -11.58 -7.01
CA ALA A 92 -8.36 -10.17 -6.81
C ALA A 92 -8.40 -9.42 -8.14
N LYS A 93 -9.01 -8.24 -8.15
CA LYS A 93 -9.25 -7.39 -9.30
C LYS A 93 -8.66 -6.00 -9.08
N PHE A 94 -8.00 -5.49 -10.11
CA PHE A 94 -7.41 -4.16 -10.17
C PHE A 94 -7.88 -3.45 -11.43
N ILE A 95 -8.36 -2.22 -11.26
CA ILE A 95 -9.01 -1.42 -12.32
C ILE A 95 -8.55 0.03 -12.25
N HIS A 96 -8.58 0.71 -13.40
CA HIS A 96 -8.34 2.15 -13.44
C HIS A 96 -9.53 2.91 -12.83
N ASN A 97 -9.23 3.86 -11.95
CA ASN A 97 -10.20 4.82 -11.46
C ASN A 97 -10.49 5.91 -12.52
N THR A 98 -11.36 6.87 -12.21
CA THR A 98 -11.69 7.97 -13.12
C THR A 98 -10.52 8.92 -13.42
N SER A 99 -9.49 8.93 -12.58
CA SER A 99 -8.26 9.70 -12.77
C SER A 99 -7.21 8.96 -13.61
N GLY A 100 -7.47 7.69 -13.95
CA GLY A 100 -6.53 6.82 -14.66
C GLY A 100 -5.54 6.08 -13.76
N ASP A 101 -5.62 6.22 -12.43
CA ASP A 101 -4.76 5.44 -11.52
C ASP A 101 -5.27 4.01 -11.39
N LEU A 102 -4.37 3.02 -11.43
CA LEU A 102 -4.73 1.63 -11.17
C LEU A 102 -4.91 1.41 -9.66
N ILE A 103 -6.11 1.00 -9.26
CA ILE A 103 -6.47 0.75 -7.85
C ILE A 103 -7.04 -0.67 -7.69
N ALA A 104 -7.04 -1.17 -6.45
CA ALA A 104 -7.74 -2.41 -6.11
C ALA A 104 -9.26 -2.18 -6.09
N ASP A 105 -10.03 -3.08 -6.71
CA ASP A 105 -11.48 -3.15 -6.50
C ASP A 105 -11.73 -3.78 -5.11
N ARG A 106 -11.70 -2.95 -4.07
CA ARG A 106 -11.78 -3.44 -2.68
C ARG A 106 -13.07 -4.18 -2.38
N GLU A 107 -14.21 -3.78 -2.97
CA GLU A 107 -15.47 -4.48 -2.71
C GLU A 107 -15.41 -5.90 -3.28
N TYR A 108 -14.92 -6.04 -4.52
CA TYR A 108 -14.69 -7.34 -5.15
C TYR A 108 -13.69 -8.17 -4.36
N ASN A 109 -12.51 -7.60 -4.04
CA ASN A 109 -11.39 -8.32 -3.41
C ASN A 109 -11.77 -8.80 -2.00
N THR A 110 -12.39 -7.93 -1.19
CA THR A 110 -12.85 -8.29 0.15
C THR A 110 -13.94 -9.36 0.09
N LYS A 111 -14.90 -9.25 -0.83
CA LYS A 111 -15.95 -10.25 -1.00
C LYS A 111 -15.37 -11.60 -1.39
N SER A 112 -14.46 -11.63 -2.36
CA SER A 112 -13.83 -12.86 -2.86
C SER A 112 -13.01 -13.56 -1.77
N TYR A 113 -12.21 -12.79 -1.01
CA TYR A 113 -11.48 -13.32 0.13
C TYR A 113 -12.42 -13.83 1.24
N ALA A 114 -13.43 -13.06 1.64
CA ALA A 114 -14.35 -13.47 2.71
C ALA A 114 -15.08 -14.78 2.39
N LEU A 115 -15.50 -14.96 1.13
CA LEU A 115 -16.18 -16.19 0.68
C LEU A 115 -15.26 -17.41 0.56
N SER A 116 -13.95 -17.22 0.38
CA SER A 116 -12.99 -18.33 0.34
C SER A 116 -12.59 -18.82 1.73
N THR A 117 -12.75 -17.98 2.75
CA THR A 117 -12.54 -18.40 4.14
C THR A 117 -13.63 -19.37 4.60
N LYS A 118 -13.24 -20.43 5.33
CA LYS A 118 -14.19 -21.40 5.92
C LYS A 118 -14.90 -20.87 7.17
N THR A 119 -14.59 -19.64 7.57
CA THR A 119 -15.26 -18.94 8.67
C THR A 119 -16.59 -18.40 8.16
N GLY A 120 -17.67 -19.14 8.40
CA GLY A 120 -19.02 -18.70 8.02
C GLY A 120 -19.41 -17.35 8.63
N GLY A 121 -20.51 -16.77 8.13
CA GLY A 121 -21.01 -15.48 8.62
C GLY A 121 -20.42 -14.29 7.88
N PHE A 122 -20.35 -14.35 6.55
CA PHE A 122 -20.21 -13.19 5.69
C PHE A 122 -21.45 -13.09 4.80
N LEU A 123 -22.10 -11.92 4.75
CA LEU A 123 -23.28 -11.67 3.91
C LEU A 123 -22.99 -10.71 2.76
N SER A 124 -22.34 -9.58 3.05
CA SER A 124 -22.04 -8.57 2.03
C SER A 124 -20.94 -7.63 2.48
N VAL A 125 -20.35 -6.91 1.52
CA VAL A 125 -19.44 -5.78 1.77
C VAL A 125 -19.78 -4.64 0.81
N LYS A 126 -19.63 -3.40 1.30
CA LYS A 126 -19.79 -2.18 0.52
C LYS A 126 -18.71 -1.16 0.87
N ASN A 127 -18.20 -0.47 -0.15
CA ASN A 127 -17.33 0.69 0.04
C ASN A 127 -18.16 1.92 0.48
N ASP A 128 -17.57 2.80 1.30
CA ASP A 128 -18.16 4.10 1.58
C ASP A 128 -18.06 4.99 0.30
N PRO A 129 -19.18 5.46 -0.28
CA PRO A 129 -19.15 6.28 -1.49
C PRO A 129 -18.41 7.62 -1.28
N LYS A 130 -18.24 8.06 -0.03
CA LYS A 130 -17.54 9.30 0.30
C LYS A 130 -16.04 9.11 0.49
N SER A 131 -15.57 7.87 0.72
CA SER A 131 -14.18 7.60 1.08
C SER A 131 -13.76 6.20 0.59
N PRO A 132 -12.79 6.08 -0.35
CA PRO A 132 -12.25 4.78 -0.77
C PRO A 132 -11.56 4.02 0.38
N ASN A 133 -11.22 4.76 1.43
CA ASN A 133 -10.50 4.28 2.61
C ASN A 133 -11.42 3.70 3.69
N ARG A 134 -12.71 3.43 3.40
CA ARG A 134 -13.66 2.90 4.39
C ARG A 134 -14.60 1.88 3.77
N GLN A 135 -14.83 0.76 4.46
CA GLN A 135 -15.75 -0.30 4.03
C GLN A 135 -16.63 -0.76 5.18
N PHE A 136 -17.79 -1.32 4.82
CA PHE A 136 -18.73 -1.93 5.74
C PHE A 136 -19.04 -3.35 5.27
N ALA A 137 -18.71 -4.34 6.07
CA ALA A 137 -19.05 -5.73 5.84
C ALA A 137 -20.15 -6.18 6.80
N LYS A 138 -21.27 -6.69 6.27
CA LYS A 138 -22.29 -7.36 7.06
C LYS A 138 -21.90 -8.82 7.23
N LEU A 139 -21.73 -9.25 8.48
CA LEU A 139 -21.29 -10.60 8.82
C LEU A 139 -22.50 -11.50 9.07
N THR A 140 -23.41 -11.05 9.92
CA THR A 140 -24.71 -11.67 10.18
C THR A 140 -25.79 -10.59 10.15
N GLU A 141 -27.05 -10.93 10.45
CA GLU A 141 -28.12 -9.92 10.53
C GLU A 141 -27.85 -8.81 11.55
N ASP A 142 -27.12 -9.14 12.61
CA ASP A 142 -26.90 -8.33 13.80
C ASP A 142 -25.43 -7.96 14.04
N ARG A 143 -24.50 -8.45 13.19
CA ARG A 143 -23.07 -8.15 13.28
C ARG A 143 -22.55 -7.55 11.99
N TYR A 144 -21.81 -6.45 12.12
CA TYR A 144 -21.12 -5.82 10.99
C TYR A 144 -19.72 -5.35 11.39
N LEU A 145 -18.83 -5.32 10.42
CA LEU A 145 -17.45 -4.88 10.54
C LEU A 145 -17.28 -3.61 9.73
N GLU A 146 -16.90 -2.52 10.39
CA GLU A 146 -16.39 -1.32 9.74
C GLU A 146 -14.87 -1.39 9.67
N THR A 147 -14.31 -1.10 8.50
CA THR A 147 -12.86 -0.95 8.33
C THR A 147 -12.53 0.45 7.80
N LYS A 148 -11.42 1.01 8.26
CA LYS A 148 -10.91 2.30 7.79
C LYS A 148 -9.40 2.29 7.67
N ILE A 149 -8.87 2.67 6.52
CA ILE A 149 -7.43 2.91 6.36
C ILE A 149 -7.06 4.19 7.10
N ILE A 150 -6.21 4.05 8.12
CA ILE A 150 -5.75 5.14 8.99
C ILE A 150 -4.26 5.43 8.84
N GLY A 151 -3.52 4.56 8.15
CA GLY A 151 -2.14 4.78 7.73
C GLY A 151 -1.89 4.10 6.38
N ARG A 152 -1.14 4.75 5.49
CA ARG A 152 -0.72 4.16 4.21
C ARG A 152 0.67 4.65 3.83
N LEU A 153 1.46 3.75 3.25
CA LEU A 153 2.65 4.06 2.49
C LEU A 153 2.79 3.07 1.33
N GLN A 154 3.33 3.54 0.21
CA GLN A 154 3.66 2.70 -0.94
C GLN A 154 4.95 3.19 -1.57
N GLU A 155 5.77 2.25 -2.03
CA GLU A 155 7.05 2.54 -2.68
C GLU A 155 7.21 1.62 -3.89
N LYS A 156 7.51 2.22 -5.05
CA LYS A 156 7.98 1.48 -6.22
C LYS A 156 9.50 1.38 -6.09
N ILE A 157 10.00 0.19 -5.75
CA ILE A 157 11.43 -0.06 -5.55
C ILE A 157 12.14 -0.09 -6.90
N ASP A 158 11.57 -0.82 -7.87
CA ASP A 158 12.01 -0.85 -9.26
C ASP A 158 10.82 -1.21 -10.19
N ASN A 159 11.09 -1.59 -11.44
CA ASN A 159 10.06 -1.94 -12.43
C ASN A 159 9.35 -3.29 -12.17
N ASN A 160 9.88 -4.10 -11.28
CA ASN A 160 9.43 -5.45 -10.96
C ASN A 160 9.01 -5.60 -9.49
N ILE A 161 9.41 -4.67 -8.61
CA ILE A 161 9.16 -4.73 -7.17
C ILE A 161 8.33 -3.52 -6.70
N PHE A 162 7.23 -3.82 -6.03
CA PHE A 162 6.33 -2.85 -5.40
C PHE A 162 6.05 -3.26 -3.96
N ILE A 163 6.18 -2.32 -3.03
CA ILE A 163 5.95 -2.58 -1.61
C ILE A 163 4.92 -1.60 -1.05
N THR A 164 4.02 -2.12 -0.22
CA THR A 164 2.90 -1.38 0.35
C THR A 164 2.80 -1.65 1.83
N ASP A 165 2.27 -0.70 2.58
CA ASP A 165 1.94 -0.83 4.00
C ASP A 165 0.63 -0.07 4.27
N GLU A 166 -0.36 -0.75 4.82
CA GLU A 166 -1.62 -0.16 5.27
C GLU A 166 -1.86 -0.49 6.74
N LEU A 167 -2.21 0.52 7.53
CA LEU A 167 -2.75 0.37 8.88
C LEU A 167 -4.25 0.63 8.84
N ILE A 168 -5.00 -0.38 9.26
CA ILE A 168 -6.45 -0.45 9.21
C ILE A 168 -7.00 -0.41 10.63
N LEU A 169 -7.91 0.53 10.88
CA LEU A 169 -8.79 0.49 12.05
C LEU A 169 -9.97 -0.43 11.74
N GLN A 170 -10.25 -1.36 12.64
CA GLN A 170 -11.40 -2.26 12.55
C GLN A 170 -12.33 -1.99 13.73
N ILE A 171 -13.63 -1.89 13.44
CA ILE A 171 -14.68 -1.79 14.46
C ILE A 171 -15.69 -2.89 14.18
N LEU A 172 -15.67 -3.94 14.99
CA LEU A 172 -16.69 -4.99 14.98
C LEU A 172 -17.84 -4.57 15.87
N HIS A 173 -19.02 -4.42 15.28
CA HIS A 173 -20.25 -4.12 15.99
C HIS A 173 -21.06 -5.41 16.20
N THR A 174 -21.48 -5.64 17.44
CA THR A 174 -22.46 -6.65 17.83
C THR A 174 -23.63 -5.97 18.56
N PRO A 175 -24.73 -6.67 18.84
CA PRO A 175 -25.85 -6.10 19.60
C PRO A 175 -25.45 -5.57 20.98
N GLU A 176 -24.50 -6.22 21.64
CA GLU A 176 -24.11 -5.92 23.02
C GLU A 176 -23.01 -4.86 23.11
N PHE A 177 -22.00 -4.92 22.24
CA PHE A 177 -20.85 -4.02 22.31
C PHE A 177 -20.14 -3.87 20.95
N SER A 178 -19.26 -2.89 20.87
CA SER A 178 -18.33 -2.73 19.75
C SER A 178 -16.90 -3.04 20.21
N ARG A 179 -16.16 -3.80 19.40
CA ARG A 179 -14.74 -4.08 19.62
C ARG A 179 -13.91 -3.33 18.60
N VAL A 180 -12.86 -2.66 19.06
CA VAL A 180 -11.94 -1.93 18.20
C VAL A 180 -10.59 -2.64 18.19
N SER A 181 -10.05 -2.84 17.00
CA SER A 181 -8.71 -3.39 16.78
C SER A 181 -8.01 -2.62 15.67
N GLN A 182 -6.70 -2.81 15.56
CA GLN A 182 -5.92 -2.30 14.45
C GLN A 182 -5.19 -3.46 13.78
N VAL A 183 -5.09 -3.43 12.46
CA VAL A 183 -4.35 -4.40 11.67
C VAL A 183 -3.40 -3.64 10.78
N GLU A 184 -2.12 -3.97 10.82
CA GLU A 184 -1.11 -3.46 9.89
C GLU A 184 -0.74 -4.58 8.93
N THR A 185 -0.73 -4.27 7.64
CA THR A 185 -0.39 -5.21 6.57
C THR A 185 0.63 -4.57 5.66
N LEU A 186 1.85 -5.13 5.67
CA LEU A 186 2.91 -4.78 4.73
C LEU A 186 3.06 -5.92 3.73
N THR A 187 3.01 -5.59 2.44
CA THR A 187 3.19 -6.57 1.37
C THR A 187 4.21 -6.11 0.37
N GLU A 188 5.23 -6.95 0.15
CA GLU A 188 6.19 -6.81 -0.93
C GLU A 188 5.77 -7.71 -2.09
N PHE A 189 5.48 -7.10 -3.23
CA PHE A 189 5.12 -7.77 -4.47
C PHE A 189 6.27 -7.75 -5.46
N LYS A 190 6.44 -8.86 -6.19
CA LYS A 190 7.43 -9.03 -7.25
C LYS A 190 6.81 -9.72 -8.46
N LYS A 191 7.15 -9.28 -9.67
CA LYS A 191 6.93 -10.11 -10.86
C LYS A 191 7.75 -11.40 -10.74
N CYS A 192 7.13 -12.55 -10.99
CA CYS A 192 7.76 -13.87 -10.89
C CYS A 192 7.21 -14.85 -11.95
N GLY A 193 7.89 -15.96 -12.18
CA GLY A 193 7.28 -17.12 -12.85
C GLY A 193 6.97 -17.01 -14.35
N SER A 194 7.79 -16.34 -15.16
CA SER A 194 7.74 -16.45 -16.63
C SER A 194 8.58 -17.66 -17.12
N ILE A 195 8.11 -18.88 -16.89
CA ILE A 195 8.73 -20.07 -17.52
C ILE A 195 7.64 -20.92 -18.16
N GLN A 196 7.40 -20.65 -19.44
CA GLN A 196 7.00 -21.69 -20.39
C GLN A 196 8.17 -21.93 -21.35
N ASN A 197 8.68 -23.17 -21.39
CA ASN A 197 9.59 -23.66 -22.43
C ASN A 197 10.88 -22.84 -22.69
N ASN A 198 11.61 -22.42 -21.64
CA ASN A 198 12.90 -21.69 -21.77
C ASN A 198 12.85 -20.40 -22.62
N LYS A 199 11.65 -19.84 -22.88
CA LYS A 199 11.49 -18.51 -23.45
C LYS A 199 10.91 -17.60 -22.38
N ILE A 200 11.62 -16.53 -22.06
CA ILE A 200 11.11 -15.46 -21.22
C ILE A 200 10.04 -14.74 -22.04
N ASN A 201 8.76 -15.00 -21.76
CA ASN A 201 7.68 -14.23 -22.35
C ASN A 201 7.38 -13.08 -21.38
N MET A 202 7.77 -11.86 -21.75
CA MET A 202 7.57 -10.67 -20.90
C MET A 202 6.08 -10.36 -20.62
N SER A 203 5.14 -11.02 -21.31
CA SER A 203 3.70 -10.92 -21.10
C SER A 203 3.12 -11.88 -20.05
N ASP A 204 3.82 -12.96 -19.69
CA ASP A 204 3.25 -14.09 -18.92
C ASP A 204 3.96 -14.23 -17.57
N PHE A 205 3.88 -13.21 -16.73
CA PHE A 205 4.37 -13.26 -15.36
C PHE A 205 3.22 -13.49 -14.36
N ASN A 206 3.53 -14.16 -13.26
CA ASN A 206 2.75 -14.15 -12.03
C ASN A 206 3.22 -13.01 -11.12
N ILE A 207 2.41 -12.65 -10.14
CA ILE A 207 2.84 -11.77 -9.06
C ILE A 207 3.05 -12.61 -7.81
N CYS A 208 4.26 -12.60 -7.28
CA CYS A 208 4.58 -13.22 -6.00
C CYS A 208 4.57 -12.14 -4.91
N GLY A 209 3.97 -12.45 -3.77
CA GLY A 209 3.93 -11.54 -2.63
C GLY A 209 4.49 -12.18 -1.36
N GLU A 210 5.20 -11.40 -0.56
CA GLU A 210 5.42 -11.69 0.85
C GLU A 210 4.62 -10.69 1.68
N GLN A 211 3.65 -11.19 2.44
CA GLN A 211 2.78 -10.38 3.29
C GLN A 211 3.10 -10.59 4.76
N PHE A 212 3.23 -9.49 5.48
CA PHE A 212 3.50 -9.42 6.91
C PHE A 212 2.32 -8.72 7.58
N GLN A 213 1.70 -9.36 8.55
CA GLN A 213 0.55 -8.85 9.26
C GLN A 213 0.84 -8.75 10.76
N ALA A 214 0.36 -7.69 11.38
CA ALA A 214 0.33 -7.50 12.82
C ALA A 214 -1.05 -7.00 13.27
N ILE A 215 -1.62 -7.64 14.29
CA ILE A 215 -2.87 -7.24 14.93
C ILE A 215 -2.53 -6.58 16.25
N TYR A 216 -3.17 -5.46 16.56
CA TYR A 216 -3.02 -4.70 17.79
C TYR A 216 -4.38 -4.49 18.46
N ASN A 217 -4.35 -4.23 19.77
CA ASN A 217 -5.52 -3.77 20.50
C ASN A 217 -5.98 -2.38 20.03
N GLN A 218 -7.13 -1.95 20.58
CA GLN A 218 -7.68 -0.62 20.34
C GLN A 218 -6.65 0.49 20.59
N PRO A 219 -6.67 1.57 19.79
CA PRO A 219 -5.74 2.68 19.95
C PRO A 219 -5.93 3.38 21.31
N GLY A 220 -4.85 3.96 21.83
CA GLY A 220 -4.88 4.78 23.05
C GLY A 220 -4.87 4.01 24.38
N GLN A 221 -4.82 2.67 24.37
CA GLN A 221 -4.62 1.89 25.61
C GLN A 221 -3.21 2.08 26.21
N ASN A 222 -2.19 2.16 25.35
CA ASN A 222 -0.80 2.32 25.74
C ASN A 222 -0.14 3.40 24.87
N LEU A 223 0.93 4.02 25.38
CA LEU A 223 1.75 4.95 24.61
C LEU A 223 2.44 4.25 23.42
N ILE A 224 2.87 3.01 23.67
CA ILE A 224 3.46 2.11 22.67
C ILE A 224 2.63 0.82 22.66
N SER A 225 2.10 0.46 21.51
CA SER A 225 1.37 -0.81 21.35
C SER A 225 2.24 -1.83 20.63
N LEU A 226 2.33 -3.03 21.20
CA LEU A 226 2.93 -4.20 20.60
C LEU A 226 1.85 -5.05 19.90
N PRO A 227 2.20 -5.81 18.85
CA PRO A 227 1.30 -6.77 18.23
C PRO A 227 0.85 -7.82 19.25
N ILE A 228 -0.44 -8.14 19.24
CA ILE A 228 -1.02 -9.26 19.99
C ILE A 228 -0.97 -10.56 19.19
N LYS A 229 -0.93 -10.45 17.86
CA LYS A 229 -0.75 -11.55 16.92
C LYS A 229 0.02 -11.04 15.71
N THR A 230 0.95 -11.83 15.21
CA THR A 230 1.62 -11.60 13.93
C THR A 230 1.47 -12.82 13.03
N GLU A 231 1.47 -12.60 11.72
CA GLU A 231 1.32 -13.65 10.72
C GLU A 231 2.12 -13.27 9.48
N LYS A 232 2.77 -14.26 8.87
CA LYS A 232 3.46 -14.11 7.59
C LYS A 232 2.82 -15.04 6.57
N SER A 233 2.61 -14.54 5.36
CA SER A 233 2.01 -15.31 4.28
C SER A 233 2.75 -15.11 2.96
N LYS A 234 2.76 -16.17 2.14
CA LYS A 234 3.17 -16.10 0.74
C LYS A 234 1.94 -15.99 -0.13
N LEU A 235 2.03 -15.09 -1.12
CA LEU A 235 0.99 -14.86 -2.11
C LEU A 235 1.50 -15.26 -3.49
N ILE A 236 0.66 -15.93 -4.28
CA ILE A 236 0.89 -16.12 -5.71
C ILE A 236 -0.38 -15.71 -6.43
N LEU A 237 -0.29 -14.66 -7.24
CA LEU A 237 -1.35 -14.19 -8.10
C LEU A 237 -1.05 -14.67 -9.52
N ARG A 238 -1.95 -15.48 -10.07
CA ARG A 238 -1.90 -15.95 -11.46
C ARG A 238 -2.95 -15.21 -12.26
N LYS A 239 -2.59 -14.73 -13.45
CA LYS A 239 -3.55 -14.02 -14.29
C LYS A 239 -4.67 -14.97 -14.67
N THR A 240 -5.92 -14.56 -14.48
CA THR A 240 -7.05 -15.36 -14.94
C THR A 240 -7.10 -15.29 -16.46
N ASN A 241 -7.04 -16.43 -17.14
CA ASN A 241 -7.30 -16.51 -18.57
C ASN A 241 -8.82 -16.41 -18.75
N ASP A 242 -9.34 -15.19 -18.79
CA ASP A 242 -10.69 -14.99 -19.31
C ASP A 242 -10.62 -15.17 -20.84
N ASP A 243 -11.04 -16.33 -21.32
CA ASP A 243 -11.49 -16.55 -22.71
C ASP A 243 -12.88 -15.92 -22.93
#